data_AF-A0AHL9-F1
#
_entry.id   AF-A0AHL9-F1
#
_cell.length_a   1.000
_cell.length_b   1.000
_cell.length_c   1.000
_cell.angle_alpha   90.00
_cell.angle_beta   90.00
_cell.angle_gamma   90.00
#
_symmetry.space_group_name_H-M   'P 1'
#
loop_
_entity.id
_entity.type
_entity.pdbx_description
1 polymer ?
#
loop_
_entity_poly.entity_id
_entity_poly.type
_entity_poly.pdbx_seq_one_letter_code
_entity_poly.pdbx_strand_id
1 'polypeptide(L)' 'MTAVAGENKKYLNGVKNYRIHFDNKTIPPVNEFWSLSMYGIDHNFVDNPINKYAIRRPYSKY' A
#
# COMPACT_ATOMS: atom_id res chain seq x y z
N MET A 1 6.71 7.27 2.24
CA MET A 1 7.15 6.35 3.31
C MET A 1 7.34 4.97 2.71
N THR A 2 8.22 4.15 3.27
CA THR A 2 8.40 2.74 2.87
C THR A 2 8.20 1.87 4.10
N ALA A 3 7.40 0.81 3.97
CA ALA A 3 7.20 -0.18 5.02
C ALA A 3 7.71 -1.54 4.53
N VAL A 4 8.66 -2.12 5.28
CA VAL A 4 9.23 -3.45 4.99
C VAL A 4 8.75 -4.52 5.98
N ALA A 5 8.17 -4.10 7.10
CA ALA A 5 7.66 -4.96 8.16
C ALA A 5 6.25 -4.55 8.61
N GLY A 6 5.47 -5.52 9.05
CA GLY A 6 4.15 -5.29 9.66
C GLY A 6 4.25 -4.91 11.14
N GLU A 7 3.11 -4.71 11.78
CA GLU A 7 3.03 -4.35 13.22
C GLU A 7 3.76 -5.34 14.14
N ASN A 8 3.77 -6.62 13.76
CA ASN A 8 4.48 -7.68 14.47
C ASN A 8 6.00 -7.64 14.29
N LYS A 9 6.55 -6.59 13.65
CA LYS A 9 7.98 -6.40 13.32
C LYS A 9 8.59 -7.51 12.45
N LYS A 10 7.77 -8.33 11.78
CA LYS A 10 8.22 -9.32 10.80
C LYS A 10 8.16 -8.72 9.40
N TYR A 11 9.10 -9.12 8.55
CA TYR A 11 9.09 -8.76 7.14
C TYR A 11 7.77 -9.14 6.47
N LEU A 12 7.31 -8.26 5.58
CA LEU A 12 6.16 -8.52 4.74
C LEU A 12 6.50 -9.65 3.76
N ASN A 13 5.60 -10.63 3.60
CA ASN A 13 5.76 -11.71 2.65
C ASN A 13 4.47 -11.99 1.89
N GLY A 14 4.54 -12.33 0.60
CA GLY A 14 3.35 -12.55 -0.24
C GLY A 14 2.50 -13.77 0.14
N VAL A 15 2.97 -14.61 1.07
CA VAL A 15 2.27 -15.80 1.56
C VAL A 15 1.17 -15.44 2.56
N LYS A 16 1.23 -14.25 3.16
CA LYS A 16 0.27 -13.78 4.17
C LYS A 16 -0.66 -12.71 3.61
N ASN A 17 -1.85 -12.67 4.18
CA ASN A 17 -2.79 -11.58 3.96
C ASN A 17 -2.53 -10.46 4.97
N TYR A 18 -2.51 -9.22 4.48
CA TYR A 18 -2.31 -8.03 5.29
C TYR A 18 -3.48 -7.07 5.10
N ARG A 19 -3.76 -6.28 6.14
CA ARG A 19 -4.72 -5.18 6.11
C ARG A 19 -4.00 -3.91 6.51
N ILE A 20 -4.15 -2.86 5.71
CA ILE A 20 -3.74 -1.51 6.09
C ILE A 20 -5.02 -0.75 6.42
N HIS A 21 -5.06 -0.13 7.59
CA HIS A 21 -6.17 0.70 8.03
C HIS A 21 -5.65 2.12 8.26
N PHE A 22 -6.36 3.09 7.68
CA PHE A 22 -6.16 4.50 7.98
C PHE A 22 -7.41 4.99 8.71
N ASP A 23 -7.22 5.51 9.92
CA ASP A 23 -8.24 6.29 10.61
C ASP A 23 -8.41 7.65 9.91
N ASN A 24 -9.54 8.31 10.13
CA ASN A 24 -9.79 9.66 9.56
C ASN A 24 -8.70 10.68 9.92
N LYS A 25 -8.02 10.49 11.06
CA LYS A 25 -6.92 11.35 11.52
C LYS A 25 -5.55 10.92 10.98
N THR A 26 -5.42 9.70 10.45
CA THR A 26 -4.14 9.12 9.98
C THR A 26 -4.09 8.92 8.46
N ILE A 27 -5.17 9.27 7.75
CA ILE A 27 -5.13 9.47 6.30
C ILE A 27 -4.05 10.52 5.99
N PRO A 28 -3.17 10.26 5.00
CA PRO A 28 -2.16 11.24 4.59
C PRO A 28 -2.79 12.59 4.26
N PRO A 29 -2.31 13.71 4.86
CA PRO A 29 -2.86 15.03 4.64
C PRO A 29 -2.36 15.59 3.29
N VAL A 30 -2.97 15.14 2.21
CA VAL A 30 -2.62 15.54 0.84
C VAL A 30 -3.84 16.11 0.14
N ASN A 31 -3.63 17.17 -0.66
CA ASN A 31 -4.72 17.85 -1.36
C ASN A 31 -5.23 17.07 -2.58
N GLU A 32 -4.35 16.29 -3.21
CA GLU A 32 -4.66 15.58 -4.46
C GLU A 32 -4.98 14.11 -4.21
N PHE A 33 -3.96 13.26 -4.16
CA PHE A 33 -4.13 11.83 -3.97
C PHE A 33 -2.98 11.20 -3.19
N TRP A 34 -3.29 10.11 -2.52
CA TRP A 34 -2.30 9.17 -2.03
C TRP A 34 -2.33 7.90 -2.91
N SER A 35 -1.20 7.25 -3.00
CA SER A 35 -1.06 5.93 -3.64
C SER A 35 -0.22 5.00 -2.77
N LEU A 36 -0.49 3.71 -2.91
CA LEU A 36 0.24 2.62 -2.30
C LEU A 36 0.63 1.66 -3.43
N SER A 37 1.92 1.45 -3.59
CA SER A 37 2.48 0.50 -4.55
C SER A 37 3.31 -0.56 -3.83
N MET A 38 3.29 -1.78 -4.35
CA MET A 38 4.05 -2.91 -3.81
C MET A 38 5.24 -3.23 -4.70
N TYR A 39 6.41 -3.39 -4.08
CA TYR A 39 7.66 -3.72 -4.75
C TYR A 39 8.25 -5.00 -4.16
N GLY A 40 8.96 -5.75 -5.01
CA GLY A 40 9.82 -6.85 -4.59
C GLY A 40 11.08 -6.35 -3.89
N ILE A 41 11.85 -7.29 -3.34
CA ILE A 41 13.17 -7.00 -2.76
C ILE A 41 14.18 -6.51 -3.80
N ASP A 42 13.90 -6.76 -5.08
CA ASP A 42 14.64 -6.32 -6.25
C ASP A 42 14.26 -4.89 -6.71
N HIS A 43 13.38 -4.22 -5.96
CA HIS A 43 12.86 -2.88 -6.25
C HIS A 43 12.03 -2.77 -7.54
N ASN A 44 11.55 -3.88 -8.09
CA ASN A 44 10.60 -3.89 -9.19
C ASN A 44 9.15 -4.08 -8.70
N PHE A 45 8.18 -3.75 -9.56
CA PHE A 45 6.80 -4.12 -9.29
C PHE A 45 6.63 -5.64 -9.25
N VAL A 46 5.84 -6.12 -8.30
CA VAL A 46 5.54 -7.56 -8.21
C VAL A 46 4.38 -7.89 -9.14
N ASP A 47 4.65 -8.72 -10.14
CA ASP A 47 3.65 -9.27 -11.05
C ASP A 47 2.51 -9.93 -10.28
N ASN A 48 1.29 -9.69 -10.74
CA ASN A 48 0.08 -10.26 -10.16
C ASN A 48 -0.98 -10.51 -11.24
N PRO A 49 -1.83 -11.55 -11.09
CA PRO A 49 -2.78 -11.94 -12.14
C PRO A 49 -3.81 -10.86 -12.52
N ILE A 50 -4.04 -9.88 -11.66
CA ILE A 50 -4.99 -8.78 -11.90
C ILE A 50 -4.33 -7.54 -12.52
N ASN A 51 -3.02 -7.61 -12.81
CA ASN A 51 -2.23 -6.54 -13.41
C ASN A 51 -2.38 -5.18 -12.71
N LYS A 52 -2.38 -5.19 -11.36
CA LYS A 52 -2.58 -3.99 -10.54
C LYS A 52 -1.38 -3.75 -9.63
N TYR A 53 -0.73 -2.61 -9.82
CA TYR A 53 0.51 -2.27 -9.10
C TYR A 53 0.39 -1.09 -8.14
N ALA A 54 -0.74 -0.39 -8.19
CA ALA A 54 -1.04 0.69 -7.27
C ALA A 54 -2.50 0.66 -6.80
N ILE A 55 -2.70 0.95 -5.52
CA ILE A 55 -3.98 1.31 -4.92
C ILE A 55 -3.91 2.80 -4.62
N ARG A 56 -4.92 3.55 -5.04
CA ARG A 56 -5.01 4.99 -4.83
C ARG A 56 -6.33 5.33 -4.16
N ARG A 57 -6.39 6.51 -3.53
CA ARG A 57 -7.68 7.08 -3.12
C ARG A 57 -8.62 7.09 -4.34
N PRO A 58 -9.83 6.52 -4.25
CA PRO A 58 -10.85 6.77 -5.26
C PRO A 58 -11.19 8.26 -5.22
N TYR A 59 -11.30 8.89 -6.39
CA TYR A 59 -11.68 10.31 -6.49
C TYR A 59 -13.04 10.48 -5.82
N SER A 60 -13.12 11.26 -4.74
CA SER A 60 -14.41 11.63 -4.17
C SER A 60 -14.95 12.77 -5.03
N LYS A 61 -16.12 12.59 -5.65
CA LYS A 61 -16.77 13.67 -6.41
C LYS A 61 -17.45 14.70 -5.51
N TYR A 62 -17.31 14.57 -4.20
CA TYR A 62 -17.89 15.44 -3.16
C TYR A 62 -16.95 15.48 -1.95
#